data_AF-A0A850PP12-F1
#
_entry.id   AF-A0A850PP12-F1
#
_cell.length_a   1.000
_cell.length_b   1.000
_cell.length_c   1.000
_cell.angle_alpha   90.00
_cell.angle_beta   90.00
_cell.angle_gamma   90.00
#
_symmetry.space_group_name_H-M   'P 1'
#
loop_
_entity.id
_entity.type
_entity.pdbx_description
1 polymer ?
#
loop_
_entity_poly.entity_id
_entity_poly.type
_entity_poly.pdbx_seq_one_letter_code
_entity_poly.pdbx_strand_id
1 'polypeptide(L)'
;MPDLHKDPVDHARTTRQHAGESMKNGVNAPGLIAIGIGLVALSAGLFAFATGQAVAGTVGVVLAVLLVGGGLGWLALAHRKVREVESQWHAEHPEAPAEPPTS
;
A
#
# COMPACT_ATOMS: atom_id res chain seq x y z
N MET A 1 2.61 -12.40 -35.38
CA MET A 1 3.40 -12.54 -34.13
C MET A 1 2.46 -12.20 -32.99
N PRO A 2 2.30 -13.03 -31.96
CA PRO A 2 1.33 -12.76 -30.89
C PRO A 2 1.86 -11.67 -29.95
N ASP A 3 1.01 -10.71 -29.64
CA ASP A 3 1.32 -9.53 -28.85
C ASP A 3 1.44 -9.86 -27.35
N LEU A 4 2.68 -9.94 -26.84
CA LEU A 4 3.04 -10.23 -25.45
C LEU A 4 2.74 -9.09 -24.45
N HIS A 5 1.97 -8.07 -24.84
CA HIS A 5 1.84 -6.85 -24.05
C HIS A 5 0.80 -6.92 -22.91
N LYS A 6 0.14 -8.08 -22.75
CA LYS A 6 -0.93 -8.32 -21.77
C LYS A 6 -0.59 -9.33 -20.68
N ASP A 7 0.61 -9.92 -20.71
CA ASP A 7 1.00 -10.92 -19.74
C ASP A 7 1.89 -10.29 -18.65
N PRO A 8 1.41 -10.18 -17.40
CA PRO A 8 2.21 -9.61 -16.32
C PRO A 8 3.26 -10.58 -15.78
N VAL A 9 3.26 -11.84 -16.21
CA VAL A 9 4.12 -12.88 -15.65
C VAL A 9 5.24 -13.23 -16.63
N ASP A 10 6.44 -12.75 -16.34
CA ASP A 10 7.64 -13.17 -17.06
C ASP A 10 8.10 -14.55 -16.55
N HIS A 11 7.82 -15.57 -17.35
CA HIS A 11 8.18 -16.97 -17.06
C HIS A 11 9.67 -17.29 -17.30
N ALA A 12 10.51 -16.28 -17.63
CA ALA A 12 11.85 -16.56 -18.12
C ALA A 12 12.97 -16.63 -17.05
N ARG A 13 12.81 -16.15 -15.79
CA ARG A 13 13.92 -16.27 -14.79
C ARG A 13 13.50 -16.38 -13.32
N THR A 14 14.16 -17.34 -12.66
CA THR A 14 13.98 -17.87 -11.30
C THR A 14 14.61 -17.03 -10.18
N THR A 15 14.17 -15.78 -9.97
CA THR A 15 14.47 -15.06 -8.71
C THR A 15 13.26 -14.28 -8.21
N ARG A 16 12.44 -14.92 -7.37
CA ARG A 16 11.24 -14.38 -6.69
C ARG A 16 10.20 -13.69 -7.60
N GLN A 17 9.16 -14.43 -7.98
CA GLN A 17 7.99 -13.92 -8.71
C GLN A 17 7.20 -12.79 -7.99
N HIS A 18 7.49 -12.47 -6.72
CA HIS A 18 6.81 -11.42 -5.94
C HIS A 18 7.76 -10.38 -5.31
N ALA A 19 9.07 -10.41 -5.61
CA ALA A 19 10.01 -9.40 -5.11
C ALA A 19 9.90 -8.10 -5.92
N GLY A 20 8.94 -7.26 -5.55
CA GLY A 20 8.74 -5.98 -6.21
C GLY A 20 7.28 -5.62 -6.44
N GLU A 21 6.34 -6.53 -6.15
CA GLU A 21 4.92 -6.25 -6.27
C GLU A 21 4.48 -5.11 -5.33
N SER A 22 5.09 -5.00 -4.14
CA SER A 22 4.85 -3.85 -3.26
C SER A 22 5.41 -2.52 -3.79
N MET A 23 6.39 -2.53 -4.71
CA MET A 23 6.93 -1.31 -5.34
C MET A 23 6.24 -0.98 -6.66
N LYS A 24 5.64 -1.98 -7.34
CA LYS A 24 4.99 -1.82 -8.65
C LYS A 24 3.45 -1.86 -8.61
N ASN A 25 2.83 -2.34 -7.53
CA ASN A 25 1.40 -2.18 -7.31
C ASN A 25 1.11 -0.72 -6.94
N GLY A 26 0.78 0.08 -7.97
CA GLY A 26 0.27 1.45 -7.83
C GLY A 26 -0.96 1.59 -6.93
N VAL A 27 -1.57 0.48 -6.50
CA VAL A 27 -2.69 0.42 -5.55
C VAL A 27 -2.25 0.81 -4.12
N ASN A 28 -1.01 0.53 -3.73
CA ASN A 28 -0.51 0.77 -2.37
C ASN A 28 0.17 2.15 -2.23
N ALA A 29 0.63 2.68 -3.37
CA ALA A 29 1.34 3.95 -3.46
C ALA A 29 0.62 5.13 -2.77
N PRO A 30 -0.70 5.37 -2.94
CA PRO A 30 -1.34 6.54 -2.35
C PRO A 30 -1.37 6.50 -0.81
N GLY A 31 -1.58 5.32 -0.20
CA GLY A 31 -1.60 5.20 1.26
C GLY A 31 -0.22 5.41 1.89
N LEU A 32 0.84 4.90 1.26
CA LEU A 32 2.22 5.13 1.72
C LEU A 32 2.64 6.60 1.57
N ILE A 33 2.26 7.26 0.47
CA ILE A 33 2.49 8.69 0.27
C ILE A 33 1.77 9.50 1.36
N ALA A 34 0.50 9.18 1.64
CA ALA A 34 -0.26 9.85 2.70
C ALA A 34 0.42 9.71 4.07
N ILE A 35 0.88 8.51 4.43
CA ILE A 35 1.64 8.28 5.67
C ILE A 35 2.91 9.15 5.71
N GLY A 36 3.68 9.18 4.62
CA GLY A 36 4.89 9.99 4.51
C GLY A 36 4.63 11.48 4.76
N ILE A 37 3.59 12.04 4.12
CA ILE A 37 3.19 13.44 4.34
C ILE A 37 2.72 13.64 5.78
N GLY A 38 1.99 12.68 6.35
CA GLY A 38 1.55 12.73 7.75
C GLY A 38 2.70 12.80 8.76
N LEU A 39 3.78 12.06 8.52
CA LEU A 39 4.99 12.12 9.38
C LEU A 39 5.70 13.48 9.29
N VAL A 40 5.76 14.08 8.09
CA VAL A 40 6.29 15.44 7.91
C VAL A 40 5.43 16.45 8.66
N ALA A 41 4.09 16.36 8.53
CA ALA A 41 3.16 17.23 9.24
C ALA A 41 3.26 17.09 10.77
N LEU A 42 3.45 15.88 11.28
CA LEU A 42 3.65 15.62 12.71
C LEU A 42 4.93 16.29 13.21
N SER A 43 6.02 16.14 12.46
CA SER A 43 7.33 16.72 12.81
C SER A 43 7.26 18.26 12.85
N ALA A 44 6.61 18.85 11.84
CA ALA A 44 6.37 20.30 11.79
C ALA A 44 5.45 20.78 12.93
N GLY A 45 4.40 20.03 13.26
CA GLY A 45 3.50 20.34 14.37
C GLY A 45 4.20 20.31 15.73
N LEU A 46 5.05 19.30 15.96
CA LEU A 46 5.83 19.21 17.19
C LEU A 46 6.86 20.35 17.31
N PHE A 47 7.50 20.71 16.20
CA PHE A 47 8.37 21.88 16.13
C PHE A 47 7.62 23.17 16.47
N ALA A 48 6.41 23.36 15.92
CA ALA A 48 5.57 24.52 16.22
C ALA A 48 5.17 24.58 17.70
N PHE A 49 4.91 23.44 18.35
CA PHE A 49 4.71 23.43 19.80
C PHE A 49 5.96 23.84 20.57
N ALA A 50 7.14 23.36 20.13
CA ALA A 50 8.42 23.73 20.74
C ALA A 50 8.74 25.22 20.61
N THR A 51 8.24 25.90 19.57
CA THR A 51 8.39 27.35 19.36
C THR A 51 7.25 28.18 19.97
N GLY A 52 6.31 27.55 20.69
CA GLY A 52 5.19 28.23 21.35
C GLY A 52 3.99 28.54 20.44
N GLN A 53 3.97 28.04 19.21
CA GLN A 53 2.90 28.25 18.23
C GLN A 53 1.83 27.15 18.36
N ALA A 54 1.04 27.21 19.43
CA ALA A 54 0.08 26.15 19.79
C ALA A 54 -0.96 25.86 18.70
N VAL A 55 -1.48 26.88 18.00
CA VAL A 55 -2.46 26.69 16.92
C VAL A 55 -1.85 25.93 15.75
N ALA A 56 -0.67 26.35 15.29
CA ALA A 56 0.04 25.69 14.19
C ALA A 56 0.43 24.24 14.56
N GLY A 57 0.88 24.02 15.80
CA GLY A 57 1.15 22.69 16.33
C GLY A 57 -0.07 21.78 16.30
N THR A 58 -1.22 22.30 16.76
CA THR A 58 -2.48 21.55 16.78
C THR A 58 -2.93 21.17 15.36
N VAL A 59 -2.88 22.12 14.42
CA VAL A 59 -3.22 21.85 13.01
C VAL A 59 -2.30 20.78 12.41
N GLY A 60 -0.99 20.87 12.67
CA GLY A 60 -0.02 19.88 12.19
C GLY A 60 -0.29 18.47 12.71
N VAL A 61 -0.62 18.34 14.00
CA VAL A 61 -0.98 17.04 14.61
C VAL A 61 -2.27 16.49 14.04
N VAL A 62 -3.31 17.32 13.87
CA VAL A 62 -4.59 16.88 13.28
C VAL A 62 -4.38 16.37 11.85
N LEU A 63 -3.63 17.12 11.03
CA LEU A 63 -3.29 16.68 9.67
C LEU A 63 -2.51 15.37 9.67
N ALA A 64 -1.55 15.22 10.57
CA ALA A 64 -0.78 13.98 10.70
C ALA A 64 -1.68 12.78 11.02
N VAL A 65 -2.58 12.91 11.99
CA VAL A 65 -3.51 11.84 12.38
C VAL A 65 -4.41 11.44 11.22
N LEU A 66 -4.97 12.42 10.49
CA LEU A 66 -5.84 12.15 9.35
C LEU A 66 -5.09 11.46 8.20
N LEU A 67 -3.88 11.91 7.89
CA LEU A 67 -3.07 11.37 6.80
C LEU A 67 -2.52 9.97 7.12
N VAL A 68 -1.98 9.78 8.32
CA VAL A 68 -1.46 8.47 8.74
C VAL A 68 -2.61 7.49 8.93
N GLY A 69 -3.68 7.88 9.62
CA GLY A 69 -4.86 7.04 9.83
C GLY A 69 -5.54 6.67 8.51
N GLY A 70 -5.74 7.65 7.62
CA GLY A 70 -6.29 7.43 6.29
C GLY A 70 -5.40 6.54 5.41
N GLY A 71 -4.08 6.76 5.43
CA GLY A 71 -3.13 5.94 4.70
C GLY A 71 -3.09 4.49 5.19
N LEU A 72 -3.08 4.27 6.51
CA LEU A 72 -3.17 2.94 7.10
C LEU A 72 -4.51 2.26 6.77
N GLY A 73 -5.61 3.00 6.83
CA GLY A 73 -6.93 2.51 6.43
C GLY A 73 -6.98 2.09 4.96
N TRP A 74 -6.35 2.87 4.07
CA TRP A 74 -6.21 2.54 2.66
C TRP A 74 -5.41 1.25 2.45
N LEU A 75 -4.26 1.11 3.11
CA LEU A 75 -3.45 -0.11 3.03
C LEU A 75 -4.24 -1.34 3.49
N ALA A 76 -4.99 -1.22 4.60
CA ALA A 76 -5.83 -2.30 5.09
C ALA A 76 -6.94 -2.69 4.10
N LEU A 77 -7.61 -1.71 3.48
CA LEU A 77 -8.63 -1.97 2.47
C LEU A 77 -8.04 -2.58 1.19
N ALA A 78 -6.88 -2.10 0.75
CA ALA A 78 -6.18 -2.65 -0.41
C ALA A 78 -5.82 -4.13 -0.19
N HIS A 79 -5.28 -4.48 0.98
CA HIS A 79 -4.98 -5.87 1.33
C HIS A 79 -6.21 -6.78 1.38
N ARG A 80 -7.34 -6.28 1.88
CA ARG A 80 -8.60 -7.04 1.90
C ARG A 80 -9.15 -7.29 0.50
N LYS A 81 -9.08 -6.27 -0.37
CA LYS A 81 -9.61 -6.37 -1.73
C LYS A 81 -8.81 -7.37 -2.59
N VAL A 82 -7.49 -7.43 -2.42
CA VAL A 82 -6.65 -8.44 -3.10
C VAL A 82 -7.06 -9.85 -2.68
N ARG A 83 -7.22 -10.10 -1.37
CA ARG A 83 -7.65 -11.42 -0.84
C ARG A 83 -9.02 -11.86 -1.34
N GLU A 84 -9.95 -10.93 -1.52
CA GLU A 84 -11.30 -11.26 -1.98
C GLU A 84 -11.33 -11.60 -3.47
N VAL A 85 -10.53 -10.92 -4.29
CA VAL A 85 -10.36 -11.24 -5.71
C VAL A 85 -9.64 -12.59 -5.90
N GLU A 86 -8.62 -12.88 -5.08
CA GLU A 86 -7.91 -14.16 -5.10
C GLU A 86 -8.83 -15.33 -4.70
N SER A 87 -9.66 -15.14 -3.67
CA SER A 87 -10.66 -16.14 -3.26
C SER A 87 -11.73 -16.40 -4.31
N GLN A 88 -12.16 -15.37 -5.05
CA GLN A 88 -13.14 -15.53 -6.14
C GLN A 88 -12.52 -16.25 -7.34
N TRP A 89 -11.27 -15.94 -7.69
CA TRP A 89 -10.56 -16.61 -8.78
C TRP A 89 -10.37 -18.11 -8.51
N HIS A 90 -10.01 -18.48 -7.27
CA HIS A 90 -9.91 -19.88 -6.85
C HIS A 90 -11.26 -20.63 -6.84
N ALA A 91 -12.37 -19.93 -6.57
CA ALA A 91 -13.70 -20.53 -6.65
C ALA A 91 -14.13 -20.81 -8.11
N GLU A 92 -13.64 -20.01 -9.05
CA GLU A 92 -13.92 -20.15 -10.48
C GLU A 92 -12.98 -21.14 -11.21
N HIS A 93 -11.79 -21.43 -10.65
CA HIS A 93 -10.77 -22.32 -11.26
C HIS A 93 -10.28 -23.40 -10.28
N PRO A 94 -11.10 -24.42 -9.97
CA PRO A 94 -10.77 -25.48 -9.00
C PRO A 94 -9.64 -26.43 -9.43
N GLU A 95 -9.26 -26.44 -10.72
CA GLU A 95 -8.16 -27.24 -11.27
C GLU A 95 -6.76 -26.60 -11.13
N ALA A 96 -6.66 -25.35 -10.67
CA ALA A 96 -5.39 -24.67 -10.47
C ALA A 96 -4.71 -25.17 -9.16
N PRO A 97 -3.43 -25.60 -9.18
CA PRO A 97 -2.72 -25.99 -7.96
C PRO A 97 -2.65 -24.81 -7.00
N ALA A 98 -3.19 -24.97 -5.79
CA ALA A 98 -3.04 -23.97 -4.74
C ALA A 98 -1.56 -23.83 -4.37
N GLU A 99 -0.95 -22.69 -4.68
CA GLU A 99 0.41 -22.40 -4.23
C GLU A 99 0.39 -22.25 -2.69
N PRO A 100 1.25 -22.98 -1.96
CA PRO A 100 1.25 -22.92 -0.51
C PRO A 100 1.70 -21.52 -0.05
N PRO A 101 1.09 -20.97 1.00
CA PRO A 101 1.44 -19.64 1.49
C PRO A 101 2.91 -19.64 1.93
N THR A 102 3.74 -18.88 1.21
CA THR A 102 5.11 -18.60 1.66
C THR A 102 5.02 -17.60 2.81
N SER A 103 5.43 -18.04 4.01
CA SER A 103 5.63 -17.19 5.20
C SER A 103 6.86 -16.30 5.06
#